data_AF-A0A4V1DX64-F1
#
_entry.id   AF-A0A4V1DX64-F1
#
_cell.length_a   1.000
_cell.length_b   1.000
_cell.length_c   1.000
_cell.angle_alpha   90.00
_cell.angle_beta   90.00
_cell.angle_gamma   90.00
#
_symmetry.space_group_name_H-M   'P 1'
#
loop_
_entity.id
_entity.type
_entity.pdbx_description
1 polymer ?
#
loop_
_entity_poly.entity_id
_entity_poly.type
_entity_poly.pdbx_seq_one_letter_code
_entity_poly.pdbx_strand_id
1 'polypeptide(L)'
;HREVILPQLGAPGVAAYEAKKRTGFKVTYGPVYAKDILEFLANGKQATPEMRRVEFGIKNRVALIPMELIPALKWVPVIVVLIVGIRLADGSGLNIGMLGDLLSYLGTIGIGAIVFQIVLPWIPGRSFVLKGWLLGTIWALAVSLLLQLNTWMVISNLLVLPTIAAYLALNFTGSTTFTSLSGVQKEIRLATPVMIASAGLG
;
A
#
# COMPACT_ATOMS: atom_id res chain seq x y z
N HIS A 1 -35.56 15.68 21.32
CA HIS A 1 -34.64 15.38 20.21
C HIS A 1 -34.07 13.95 20.37
N ARG A 2 -34.37 13.03 19.45
CA ARG A 2 -33.84 11.64 19.43
C ARG A 2 -33.21 11.34 18.07
N GLU A 3 -32.16 12.07 17.74
CA GLU A 3 -31.46 11.94 16.48
C GLU A 3 -29.95 11.94 16.72
N VAL A 4 -29.23 11.06 16.03
CA VAL A 4 -27.78 10.95 16.04
C VAL A 4 -27.29 11.17 14.61
N ILE A 5 -26.36 12.10 14.44
CA ILE A 5 -25.70 12.33 13.16
C ILE A 5 -24.41 11.52 13.14
N LEU A 6 -24.26 10.65 12.15
CA LEU A 6 -23.05 9.85 11.94
C LEU A 6 -22.32 10.32 10.69
N PRO A 7 -20.99 10.21 10.63
CA PRO A 7 -20.25 10.49 9.41
C PRO A 7 -20.66 9.52 8.31
N GLN A 8 -20.63 9.98 7.06
CA GLN A 8 -21.10 9.18 5.92
C GLN A 8 -20.35 7.86 5.75
N LEU A 9 -19.04 7.84 6.03
CA LEU A 9 -18.21 6.65 5.95
C LEU A 9 -18.52 5.60 7.02
N GLY A 10 -19.32 5.94 8.04
CA GLY A 10 -19.82 4.99 9.04
C GLY A 10 -21.02 4.16 8.56
N ALA A 11 -21.62 4.50 7.41
CA ALA A 11 -22.82 3.84 6.92
C ALA A 11 -22.69 2.32 6.71
N PRO A 12 -21.56 1.79 6.20
CA PRO A 12 -21.38 0.34 6.08
C PRO A 12 -21.30 -0.38 7.43
N GLY A 13 -20.87 0.31 8.50
CA GLY A 13 -20.67 -0.26 9.83
C GLY A 13 -21.88 -0.14 10.76
N VAL A 14 -22.89 0.67 10.40
CA VAL A 14 -24.05 0.94 11.25
C VAL A 14 -25.35 0.65 10.52
N ALA A 15 -26.09 -0.35 11.01
CA ALA A 15 -27.45 -0.62 10.55
C ALA A 15 -28.43 0.40 11.15
N ALA A 16 -28.62 1.53 10.46
CA ALA A 16 -29.47 2.64 10.92
C ALA A 16 -30.89 2.21 11.34
N TYR A 17 -31.48 1.25 10.63
CA TYR A 17 -32.80 0.70 10.96
C TYR A 17 -32.78 -0.06 12.29
N GLU A 18 -31.76 -0.88 12.55
CA GLU A 18 -31.62 -1.59 13.82
C GLU A 18 -31.35 -0.64 14.98
N ALA A 19 -30.48 0.35 14.76
CA ALA A 19 -30.19 1.39 15.76
C ALA A 19 -31.48 2.09 16.20
N LYS A 20 -32.35 2.47 15.23
CA LYS A 20 -33.66 3.05 15.53
C LYS A 20 -34.57 2.10 16.28
N LYS A 21 -34.65 0.82 15.87
CA LYS A 21 -35.51 -0.19 16.51
C LYS A 21 -35.12 -0.44 17.98
N ARG A 22 -33.83 -0.50 18.28
CA ARG A 22 -33.32 -0.85 19.62
C ARG A 22 -33.24 0.35 20.57
N THR A 23 -32.94 1.54 20.06
CA THR A 23 -32.65 2.72 20.90
C THR A 23 -33.71 3.82 20.79
N GLY A 24 -34.55 3.79 19.75
CA GLY A 24 -35.47 4.86 19.41
C GLY A 24 -34.80 6.12 18.82
N PHE A 25 -33.47 6.13 18.64
CA PHE A 25 -32.77 7.24 17.98
C PHE A 25 -32.79 7.09 16.46
N LYS A 26 -33.18 8.15 15.76
CA LYS A 26 -33.04 8.24 14.32
C LYS A 26 -31.57 8.48 13.98
N VAL A 27 -30.98 7.64 13.14
CA VAL A 27 -29.65 7.85 12.59
C VAL A 27 -29.76 8.63 11.28
N THR A 28 -29.00 9.71 11.16
CA THR A 28 -28.87 10.51 9.93
C THR A 28 -27.40 10.55 9.54
N TYR A 29 -27.08 10.29 8.28
CA TYR A 29 -25.70 10.36 7.79
C TYR A 29 -25.38 11.78 7.33
N GLY A 30 -24.45 12.42 8.03
CA GLY A 30 -23.95 13.76 7.75
C GLY A 30 -22.70 13.75 6.86
N PRO A 31 -21.89 14.81 6.90
CA PRO A 31 -20.71 14.94 6.05
C PRO A 31 -19.62 13.90 6.37
N VAL A 32 -18.67 13.73 5.45
CA VAL A 32 -17.45 12.94 5.66
C VAL A 32 -16.59 13.57 6.75
N TYR A 33 -16.40 14.89 6.71
CA TYR A 33 -15.55 15.61 7.66
C TYR A 33 -16.36 16.36 8.71
N ALA A 34 -15.92 16.28 9.97
CA ALA A 34 -16.58 16.95 11.08
C ALA A 34 -16.61 18.49 10.94
N LYS A 35 -15.62 19.07 10.23
CA LYS A 35 -15.56 20.52 9.97
C LYS A 35 -16.78 21.05 9.22
N ASP A 36 -17.45 20.21 8.44
CA ASP A 36 -18.60 20.60 7.59
C ASP A 36 -19.95 20.48 8.34
N ILE A 37 -19.96 20.09 9.62
CA ILE A 37 -21.19 19.82 10.37
C ILE A 37 -22.08 21.06 10.54
N LEU A 38 -21.48 22.24 10.72
CA LEU A 38 -22.21 23.49 10.91
C LEU A 38 -22.98 23.87 9.64
N GLU A 39 -22.31 23.79 8.50
CA GLU A 39 -22.93 24.04 7.19
C GLU A 39 -24.00 22.99 6.86
N PHE A 40 -23.75 21.71 7.17
CA PHE A 40 -24.75 20.65 7.04
C PHE A 40 -26.03 20.94 7.84
N LEU A 41 -25.90 21.42 9.08
CA LEU A 41 -27.04 21.79 9.92
C LEU A 41 -27.77 23.03 9.38
N ALA A 42 -27.03 24.03 8.91
CA ALA A 42 -27.58 25.24 8.29
C ALA A 42 -28.38 24.91 7.01
N ASN A 43 -27.92 23.93 6.24
CA ASN A 43 -28.59 23.43 5.04
C ASN A 43 -29.74 22.45 5.33
N GLY A 44 -30.31 22.48 6.54
CA GLY A 44 -31.45 21.63 6.90
C GLY A 44 -31.11 20.13 6.94
N LYS A 45 -29.86 19.77 7.27
CA LYS A 45 -29.35 18.39 7.31
C LYS A 45 -29.29 17.71 5.94
N GLN A 46 -29.01 18.49 4.90
CA GLN A 46 -28.74 17.98 3.56
C GLN A 46 -27.25 18.11 3.23
N ALA A 47 -26.57 16.97 3.08
CA ALA A 47 -25.16 16.95 2.70
C ALA A 47 -25.02 17.27 1.20
N THR A 48 -24.24 18.31 0.88
CA THR A 48 -23.88 18.70 -0.49
C THR A 48 -22.97 17.64 -1.13
N PRO A 49 -22.84 17.59 -2.48
CA PRO A 49 -21.95 16.66 -3.15
C PRO A 49 -20.50 16.69 -2.64
N GLU A 50 -19.99 17.86 -2.25
CA GLU A 50 -18.65 18.08 -1.74
C GLU A 50 -18.47 17.43 -0.37
N MET A 51 -19.44 17.61 0.53
CA MET A 51 -19.47 16.99 1.87
C MET A 51 -19.46 15.45 1.83
N ARG A 52 -19.84 14.84 0.70
CA ARG A 52 -19.85 13.38 0.50
C ARG A 52 -18.54 12.84 -0.06
N ARG A 53 -17.63 13.70 -0.50
CA ARG A 53 -16.36 13.29 -1.13
C ARG A 53 -15.24 13.22 -0.10
N VAL A 54 -14.45 12.16 -0.19
CA VAL A 54 -13.20 12.04 0.55
C VAL A 54 -12.11 12.79 -0.22
N GLU A 55 -11.47 13.75 0.42
CA GLU A 55 -10.25 14.35 -0.08
C GLU A 55 -9.10 13.35 0.19
N PHE A 56 -8.58 12.70 -0.85
CA PHE A 56 -7.40 11.82 -0.73
C PHE A 56 -6.20 12.43 -1.47
N GLY A 57 -5.65 13.50 -0.89
CA GLY A 57 -4.50 14.23 -1.42
C GLY A 57 -3.15 13.66 -0.95
N ILE A 58 -2.05 14.30 -1.35
CA ILE A 58 -0.67 13.87 -1.00
C ILE A 58 -0.48 13.81 0.52
N LYS A 59 -1.00 14.79 1.28
CA LYS A 59 -0.87 14.82 2.76
C LYS A 59 -1.45 13.56 3.41
N ASN A 60 -2.61 13.09 2.95
CA ASN A 60 -3.25 11.89 3.49
C ASN A 60 -2.45 10.63 3.14
N ARG A 61 -1.84 10.58 1.95
CA ARG A 61 -0.95 9.48 1.56
C ARG A 61 0.33 9.46 2.39
N VAL A 62 0.96 10.61 2.60
CA VAL A 62 2.16 10.72 3.44
C VAL A 62 1.89 10.28 4.87
N ALA A 63 0.71 10.61 5.43
CA ALA A 63 0.30 10.15 6.75
C ALA A 63 0.16 8.62 6.87
N LEU A 64 -0.02 7.90 5.76
CA LEU A 64 -0.12 6.44 5.72
C LEU A 64 1.23 5.74 5.54
N ILE A 65 2.30 6.48 5.20
CA ILE A 65 3.65 5.91 5.05
C ILE A 65 4.08 5.09 6.28
N PRO A 66 3.96 5.58 7.53
CA PRO A 66 4.39 4.82 8.70
C PRO A 66 3.65 3.48 8.85
N MET A 67 2.36 3.45 8.47
CA MET A 67 1.53 2.25 8.58
C MET A 67 1.98 1.14 7.63
N GLU A 68 2.59 1.49 6.48
CA GLU A 68 3.13 0.51 5.53
C GLU A 68 4.62 0.22 5.78
N LEU A 69 5.40 1.27 6.12
CA LEU A 69 6.85 1.17 6.29
C LEU A 69 7.24 0.41 7.55
N ILE A 70 6.59 0.66 8.70
CA ILE A 70 6.96 0.01 9.96
C ILE A 70 6.76 -1.51 9.88
N PRO A 71 5.64 -2.05 9.38
CA PRO A 71 5.51 -3.49 9.15
C PRO A 71 6.54 -4.05 8.17
N ALA A 72 6.86 -3.32 7.10
CA ALA A 72 7.88 -3.74 6.13
C ALA A 72 9.28 -3.84 6.77
N LEU A 73 9.64 -2.88 7.62
CA LEU A 73 10.93 -2.85 8.32
C LEU A 73 11.12 -4.03 9.30
N LYS A 74 10.04 -4.62 9.82
CA LYS A 74 10.11 -5.83 10.67
C LYS A 74 10.73 -7.03 9.95
N TRP A 75 10.69 -7.04 8.61
CA TRP A 75 11.27 -8.10 7.80
C TRP A 75 12.76 -7.89 7.50
N VAL A 76 13.32 -6.71 7.80
CA VAL A 76 14.74 -6.41 7.55
C VAL A 76 15.69 -7.41 8.22
N PRO A 77 15.50 -7.81 9.50
CA PRO A 77 16.36 -8.84 10.11
C PRO A 77 16.34 -10.17 9.35
N VAL A 78 15.18 -10.60 8.84
CA VAL A 78 15.05 -11.81 8.04
C VAL A 78 15.81 -11.68 6.73
N ILE A 79 15.66 -10.54 6.05
CA ILE A 79 16.39 -10.23 4.81
C ILE A 79 17.91 -10.25 5.05
N VAL A 80 18.39 -9.64 6.14
CA VAL A 80 19.81 -9.64 6.50
C VAL A 80 20.32 -11.06 6.73
N VAL A 81 19.58 -11.88 7.48
CA VAL A 81 19.96 -13.29 7.71
C VAL A 81 20.03 -14.08 6.40
N LEU A 82 19.08 -13.88 5.48
CA LEU A 82 19.08 -14.53 4.18
C LEU A 82 20.29 -14.10 3.32
N ILE A 83 20.57 -12.80 3.23
CA ILE A 83 21.73 -12.28 2.48
C ILE A 83 23.03 -12.85 3.06
N VAL A 84 23.19 -12.82 4.39
CA VAL A 84 24.38 -13.38 5.05
C VAL A 84 24.50 -14.87 4.79
N GLY A 85 23.40 -15.63 4.91
CA GLY A 85 23.38 -17.06 4.67
C GLY A 85 23.79 -17.43 3.24
N ILE A 86 23.24 -16.73 2.24
CA ILE A 86 23.59 -16.93 0.82
C ILE A 86 25.06 -16.61 0.57
N ARG A 87 25.56 -15.49 1.11
CA ARG A 87 26.96 -15.08 0.90
C ARG A 87 27.98 -15.98 1.57
N LEU A 88 27.63 -16.55 2.72
CA LEU A 88 28.46 -17.55 3.39
C LEU A 88 28.45 -18.87 2.62
N ALA A 89 27.31 -19.29 2.07
CA ALA A 89 27.19 -20.50 1.27
C ALA A 89 27.95 -20.40 -0.07
N ASP A 90 27.93 -19.24 -0.71
CA ASP A 90 28.61 -18.96 -1.98
C ASP A 90 30.10 -18.59 -1.80
N GLY A 91 30.58 -18.51 -0.55
CA GLY A 91 31.98 -18.19 -0.25
C GLY A 91 32.41 -16.74 -0.52
N SER A 92 31.49 -15.86 -0.91
CA SER A 92 31.76 -14.43 -1.18
C SER A 92 32.03 -13.61 0.08
N GLY A 93 31.58 -14.09 1.24
CA GLY A 93 31.87 -13.53 2.55
C GLY A 93 31.18 -12.18 2.84
N LEU A 94 31.52 -11.60 3.99
CA LEU A 94 30.99 -10.31 4.46
C LEU A 94 31.87 -9.17 3.95
N ASN A 95 31.68 -8.80 2.69
CA ASN A 95 32.43 -7.74 2.02
C ASN A 95 31.54 -6.51 1.71
N ILE A 96 32.13 -5.49 1.09
CA ILE A 96 31.43 -4.23 0.74
C ILE A 96 30.21 -4.45 -0.18
N GLY A 97 30.21 -5.52 -0.96
CA GLY A 97 29.07 -5.89 -1.81
C GLY A 97 27.81 -6.24 -1.00
N MET A 98 27.95 -6.69 0.25
CA MET A 98 26.80 -6.94 1.13
C MET A 98 26.01 -5.66 1.40
N LEU A 99 26.70 -4.51 1.47
CA LEU A 99 26.04 -3.21 1.60
C LEU A 99 25.24 -2.89 0.34
N GLY A 100 25.76 -3.21 -0.84
CA GLY A 100 25.04 -3.10 -2.11
C GLY A 100 23.77 -3.94 -2.14
N ASP A 101 23.87 -5.21 -1.73
CA ASP A 101 22.72 -6.11 -1.63
C ASP A 101 21.67 -5.54 -0.66
N LEU A 102 22.09 -5.17 0.56
CA LEU A 102 21.19 -4.60 1.57
C LEU A 102 20.52 -3.31 1.10
N LEU A 103 21.26 -2.41 0.44
CA LEU A 103 20.72 -1.17 -0.11
C LEU A 103 19.71 -1.44 -1.23
N SER A 104 19.91 -2.48 -2.04
CA SER A 104 18.97 -2.90 -3.08
C SER A 104 17.62 -3.26 -2.47
N TYR A 105 17.62 -4.08 -1.41
CA TYR A 105 16.40 -4.50 -0.70
C TYR A 105 15.76 -3.36 0.10
N LEU A 106 16.54 -2.57 0.85
CA LEU A 106 16.03 -1.42 1.60
C LEU A 106 15.43 -0.36 0.67
N GLY A 107 16.09 -0.10 -0.46
CA GLY A 107 15.57 0.79 -1.48
C GLY A 107 14.26 0.28 -2.08
N THR A 108 14.13 -1.03 -2.27
CA THR A 108 12.88 -1.67 -2.74
C THR A 108 11.75 -1.48 -1.74
N ILE A 109 12.03 -1.59 -0.44
CA ILE A 109 11.06 -1.28 0.62
C ILE A 109 10.65 0.20 0.53
N GLY A 110 11.59 1.12 0.34
CA GLY A 110 11.30 2.53 0.12
C GLY A 110 10.43 2.77 -1.12
N ILE A 111 10.69 2.06 -2.21
CA ILE A 111 9.91 2.16 -3.44
C ILE A 111 8.47 1.71 -3.22
N GLY A 112 8.27 0.53 -2.63
CA GLY A 112 6.94 -0.05 -2.39
C GLY A 112 6.14 0.64 -1.29
N ALA A 113 6.80 1.07 -0.21
CA ALA A 113 6.13 1.63 0.98
C ALA A 113 6.04 3.17 0.96
N ILE A 114 6.93 3.88 0.26
CA ILE A 114 6.98 5.35 0.25
C ILE A 114 6.66 5.89 -1.14
N VAL A 115 7.50 5.58 -2.12
CA VAL A 115 7.40 6.18 -3.46
C VAL A 115 6.10 5.78 -4.15
N PHE A 116 5.69 4.53 -4.03
CA PHE A 116 4.44 4.03 -4.60
C PHE A 116 3.25 4.87 -4.13
N GLN A 117 3.12 5.14 -2.83
CA GLN A 117 2.00 5.91 -2.29
C GLN A 117 1.93 7.31 -2.88
N ILE A 118 3.09 7.96 -3.05
CA ILE A 118 3.17 9.28 -3.64
C ILE A 118 2.79 9.20 -5.11
N VAL A 119 3.44 8.32 -5.88
CA VAL A 119 3.38 8.32 -7.35
C VAL A 119 2.09 7.67 -7.90
N LEU A 120 1.39 6.86 -7.09
CA LEU A 120 0.18 6.11 -7.47
C LEU A 120 -0.85 6.90 -8.31
N PRO A 121 -1.20 8.17 -8.01
CA PRO A 121 -2.23 8.90 -8.75
C PRO A 121 -1.87 9.16 -10.21
N TRP A 122 -0.57 9.21 -10.51
CA TRP A 122 -0.06 9.50 -11.86
C TRP A 122 0.22 8.24 -12.67
N ILE A 123 0.28 7.06 -12.05
CA ILE A 123 0.50 5.80 -12.77
C ILE A 123 -0.84 5.31 -13.33
N PRO A 124 -0.99 5.17 -14.66
CA PRO A 124 -2.22 4.68 -15.26
C PRO A 124 -2.48 3.22 -14.92
N GLY A 125 -3.76 2.81 -14.97
CA GLY A 125 -4.19 1.43 -14.74
C GLY A 125 -4.87 1.19 -13.38
N ARG A 126 -5.45 -0.01 -13.21
CA ARG A 126 -6.25 -0.37 -12.03
C ARG A 126 -5.54 -1.28 -11.02
N SER A 127 -4.58 -2.09 -11.48
CA SER A 127 -3.85 -3.05 -10.64
C SER A 127 -2.74 -2.33 -9.86
N PHE A 128 -2.70 -2.55 -8.54
CA PHE A 128 -1.63 -2.06 -7.67
C PHE A 128 -0.38 -2.92 -7.81
N VAL A 129 -0.54 -4.23 -7.98
CA VAL A 129 0.53 -5.20 -8.24
C VAL A 129 1.34 -4.80 -9.46
N LEU A 130 0.69 -4.55 -10.60
CA LEU A 130 1.40 -4.21 -11.84
C LEU A 130 2.15 -2.89 -11.72
N LYS A 131 1.57 -1.90 -11.02
CA LYS A 131 2.22 -0.60 -10.78
C LYS A 131 3.40 -0.72 -9.83
N GLY A 132 3.26 -1.52 -8.76
CA GLY A 132 4.33 -1.78 -7.80
C GLY A 132 5.46 -2.58 -8.44
N TRP A 133 5.12 -3.58 -9.25
CA TRP A 133 6.08 -4.34 -10.05
C TRP A 133 6.84 -3.43 -11.01
N LEU A 134 6.14 -2.54 -11.74
CA LEU A 134 6.78 -1.59 -12.65
C LEU A 134 7.79 -0.69 -11.92
N LEU A 135 7.40 -0.10 -10.79
CA LEU A 135 8.29 0.74 -9.99
C LEU A 135 9.48 -0.05 -9.42
N GLY A 136 9.24 -1.29 -8.96
CA GLY A 136 10.29 -2.16 -8.49
C GLY A 136 11.25 -2.60 -9.60
N THR A 137 10.77 -2.82 -10.82
CA THR A 137 11.61 -3.12 -12.00
C THR A 137 12.49 -1.95 -12.36
N ILE A 138 11.94 -0.72 -12.35
CA ILE A 138 12.72 0.50 -12.56
C ILE A 138 13.84 0.60 -11.52
N TRP A 139 13.51 0.34 -10.24
CA TRP A 139 14.50 0.34 -9.17
C TRP A 139 15.57 -0.76 -9.32
N ALA A 140 15.16 -1.98 -9.63
CA ALA A 140 16.06 -3.11 -9.84
C ALA A 140 17.07 -2.84 -10.95
N LEU A 141 16.61 -2.27 -12.08
CA LEU A 141 17.48 -1.87 -13.19
C LEU A 141 18.41 -0.72 -12.78
N ALA A 142 17.89 0.30 -12.11
CA ALA A 142 18.69 1.45 -11.66
C ALA A 142 19.83 1.01 -10.73
N VAL A 143 19.52 0.19 -9.73
CA VAL A 143 20.53 -0.31 -8.79
C VAL A 143 21.52 -1.25 -9.46
N SER A 144 21.04 -2.12 -10.36
CA SER A 144 21.91 -3.02 -11.12
C SER A 144 22.94 -2.26 -11.96
N LEU A 145 22.53 -1.15 -12.58
CA LEU A 145 23.41 -0.27 -13.35
C LEU A 145 24.38 0.51 -12.44
N LEU A 146 23.90 1.05 -11.32
CA LEU A 146 24.70 1.83 -10.39
C LEU A 146 25.79 1.00 -9.70
N LEU A 147 25.48 -0.26 -9.35
CA LEU A 147 26.39 -1.18 -8.69
C LEU A 147 27.20 -2.05 -9.68
N GLN A 148 26.98 -1.89 -10.98
CA GLN A 148 27.64 -2.66 -12.05
C GLN A 148 27.58 -4.18 -11.80
N LEU A 149 26.39 -4.67 -11.46
CA LEU A 149 26.19 -6.07 -11.09
C LEU A 149 26.40 -7.00 -12.29
N ASN A 150 26.78 -8.24 -12.01
CA ASN A 150 26.91 -9.27 -13.04
C ASN A 150 25.52 -9.68 -13.58
N THR A 151 25.47 -10.28 -14.77
CA THR A 151 24.21 -10.65 -15.43
C THR A 151 23.31 -11.53 -14.56
N TRP A 152 23.90 -12.47 -13.80
CA TRP A 152 23.15 -13.39 -12.93
C TRP A 152 22.48 -12.66 -11.76
N MET A 153 23.17 -11.73 -11.12
CA MET A 153 22.65 -10.87 -10.06
C MET A 153 21.56 -9.94 -10.59
N VAL A 154 21.70 -9.42 -11.81
CA VAL A 154 20.64 -8.60 -12.44
C VAL A 154 19.37 -9.43 -12.64
N ILE A 155 19.49 -10.68 -13.13
CA ILE A 155 18.35 -11.59 -13.32
C ILE A 155 17.69 -11.90 -11.97
N SER A 156 18.48 -12.26 -10.95
CA SER A 156 17.96 -12.51 -9.59
C SER A 156 17.24 -11.26 -9.04
N ASN A 157 17.85 -10.08 -9.12
CA ASN A 157 17.25 -8.83 -8.67
C ASN A 157 15.94 -8.49 -9.42
N LEU A 158 15.85 -8.77 -10.72
CA LEU A 158 14.64 -8.57 -11.50
C LEU A 158 13.51 -9.53 -11.15
N LEU A 159 13.83 -10.70 -10.59
CA LEU A 159 12.83 -11.66 -10.11
C LEU A 159 12.35 -11.32 -8.69
N VAL A 160 13.26 -10.83 -7.83
CA VAL A 160 12.96 -10.61 -6.40
C VAL A 160 12.48 -9.19 -6.09
N LEU A 161 13.21 -8.15 -6.52
CA LEU A 161 12.92 -6.77 -6.09
C LEU A 161 11.56 -6.25 -6.62
N PRO A 162 11.19 -6.46 -7.89
CA PRO A 162 9.86 -6.09 -8.37
C PRO A 162 8.74 -6.80 -7.63
N THR A 163 8.97 -8.04 -7.19
CA THR A 163 8.02 -8.84 -6.42
C THR A 163 7.78 -8.23 -5.04
N ILE A 164 8.84 -7.84 -4.34
CA ILE A 164 8.73 -7.17 -3.02
C ILE A 164 7.98 -5.84 -3.16
N ALA A 165 8.34 -5.01 -4.15
CA ALA A 165 7.66 -3.74 -4.40
C ALA A 165 6.17 -3.95 -4.75
N ALA A 166 5.85 -4.96 -5.55
CA ALA A 166 4.48 -5.29 -5.91
C ALA A 166 3.66 -5.80 -4.72
N TYR A 167 4.25 -6.58 -3.83
CA TYR A 167 3.61 -7.03 -2.58
C TYR A 167 3.33 -5.86 -1.64
N LEU A 168 4.29 -4.95 -1.45
CA LEU A 168 4.08 -3.74 -0.64
C LEU A 168 3.02 -2.82 -1.25
N ALA A 169 3.00 -2.66 -2.57
CA ALA A 169 1.96 -1.93 -3.27
C ALA A 169 0.57 -2.56 -3.06
N LEU A 170 0.47 -3.89 -3.08
CA LEU A 170 -0.77 -4.62 -2.86
C LEU A 170 -1.34 -4.39 -1.45
N ASN A 171 -0.49 -4.27 -0.43
CA ASN A 171 -0.94 -3.96 0.93
C ASN A 171 -1.63 -2.58 1.03
N PHE A 172 -1.19 -1.63 0.20
CA PHE A 172 -1.79 -0.29 0.17
C PHE A 172 -3.21 -0.25 -0.43
N THR A 173 -3.70 -1.34 -1.04
CA THR A 173 -5.05 -1.40 -1.63
C THR A 173 -6.18 -1.14 -0.62
N GLY A 174 -5.95 -1.41 0.68
CA GLY A 174 -6.93 -1.15 1.75
C GLY A 174 -7.03 0.31 2.20
N SER A 175 -6.05 1.14 1.81
CA SER A 175 -5.89 2.50 2.33
C SER A 175 -6.26 3.58 1.31
N THR A 176 -6.76 3.19 0.13
CA THR A 176 -7.10 4.11 -0.97
C THR A 176 -8.56 3.99 -1.41
N THR A 177 -9.04 5.04 -2.07
CA THR A 177 -10.40 5.10 -2.63
C THR A 177 -10.51 4.50 -4.05
N PHE A 178 -9.44 3.87 -4.57
CA PHE A 178 -9.38 3.42 -5.96
C PHE A 178 -9.92 2.00 -6.19
N THR A 179 -9.94 1.18 -5.13
CA THR A 179 -10.15 -0.26 -5.22
C THR A 179 -11.51 -0.67 -4.69
N SER A 180 -12.02 -1.79 -5.20
CA SER A 180 -13.18 -2.49 -4.63
C SER A 180 -12.72 -3.82 -4.04
N LEU A 181 -13.46 -4.33 -3.05
CA LEU A 181 -13.15 -5.61 -2.41
C LEU A 181 -12.99 -6.76 -3.42
N SER A 182 -13.91 -6.86 -4.39
CA SER A 182 -13.86 -7.89 -5.43
C SER A 182 -12.68 -7.71 -6.39
N GLY A 183 -12.29 -6.46 -6.68
CA GLY A 183 -11.10 -6.16 -7.49
C GLY A 183 -9.82 -6.61 -6.80
N VAL A 184 -9.68 -6.31 -5.51
CA VAL A 184 -8.51 -6.71 -4.70
C VAL A 184 -8.43 -8.23 -4.58
N GLN A 185 -9.54 -8.92 -4.31
CA GLN A 185 -9.54 -10.39 -4.24
C GLN A 185 -9.10 -11.03 -5.56
N LYS A 186 -9.52 -10.48 -6.71
CA LYS A 186 -9.08 -10.94 -8.03
C LYS A 186 -7.58 -10.73 -8.21
N GLU A 187 -7.08 -9.56 -7.79
CA GLU A 187 -5.67 -9.21 -7.90
C GLU A 187 -4.79 -10.14 -7.05
N ILE A 188 -5.15 -10.37 -5.78
CA ILE A 188 -4.45 -11.33 -4.91
C ILE A 188 -4.43 -12.72 -5.53
N ARG A 189 -5.58 -13.22 -6.01
CA ARG A 189 -5.69 -14.58 -6.57
C ARG A 189 -4.77 -14.79 -7.78
N LEU A 190 -4.65 -13.78 -8.64
CA LEU A 190 -3.83 -13.87 -9.85
C LEU A 190 -2.35 -13.60 -9.57
N ALA A 191 -2.05 -12.64 -8.70
CA ALA A 191 -0.69 -12.17 -8.48
C ALA A 191 0.11 -13.05 -7.52
N THR A 192 -0.50 -13.54 -6.44
CA THR A 192 0.23 -14.26 -5.38
C THR A 192 1.01 -15.49 -5.89
N PRO A 193 0.44 -16.37 -6.75
CA PRO A 193 1.19 -17.51 -7.28
C PRO A 193 2.41 -17.08 -8.11
N VAL A 194 2.26 -16.02 -8.91
CA VAL A 194 3.33 -15.47 -9.76
C VAL A 194 4.42 -14.84 -8.90
N MET A 195 4.05 -14.09 -7.86
CA MET A 195 4.99 -13.51 -6.91
C MET A 195 5.80 -14.59 -6.19
N ILE A 196 5.15 -15.66 -5.70
CA ILE A 196 5.84 -16.77 -5.03
C ILE A 196 6.81 -17.47 -6.00
N ALA A 197 6.37 -17.76 -7.22
CA ALA A 197 7.23 -18.38 -8.23
C ALA A 197 8.43 -17.48 -8.58
N SER A 198 8.21 -16.18 -8.77
CA SER A 198 9.28 -15.22 -9.08
C SER A 198 10.28 -15.10 -7.93
N ALA A 199 9.80 -14.96 -6.69
CA ALA A 199 10.66 -14.87 -5.52
C ALA A 199 11.39 -16.17 -5.18
N GLY A 200 10.85 -17.33 -5.57
CA GLY A 200 11.52 -18.62 -5.37
C GLY A 200 12.57 -18.96 -6.43
N LEU A 201 12.43 -18.41 -7.64
CA LEU A 201 13.39 -18.60 -8.74
C LEU A 201 14.56 -17.60 -8.70
N GLY A 202 14.34 -16.41 -8.14
CA GLY A 202 15.34 -15.36 -8.01
C GLY A 202 16.20 -15.52 -6.78
#